data_AF-A0A239MNP7-F1
#
_entry.id   AF-A0A239MNP7-F1
#
_cell.length_a   1.000
_cell.length_b   1.000
_cell.length_c   1.000
_cell.angle_alpha   90.00
_cell.angle_beta   90.00
_cell.angle_gamma   90.00
#
_symmetry.space_group_name_H-M   'P 1'
#
loop_
_entity.id
_entity.type
_entity.pdbx_description
1 polymer ?
#
loop_
_entity_poly.entity_id
_entity_poly.type
_entity_poly.pdbx_seq_one_letter_code
_entity_poly.pdbx_strand_id
1 'polypeptide(L)'
;MSPVDNGNEYVWPASGYAYATSNCNDINVKPSIAAGGGFDFVPVRTCFYPTSGSSYCNAYRDITVGTWGLAATDVKDGTRFIVQFQFSTKGSIAY
;
A
#
# COMPACT_ATOMS: atom_id res chain seq x y z
N MET A 1 6.14 -7.11 -4.29
CA MET A 1 4.87 -6.54 -4.77
C MET A 1 5.05 -5.97 -6.17
N SER A 2 4.01 -6.13 -7.00
CA SER A 2 3.90 -5.54 -8.34
C SER A 2 2.46 -5.03 -8.49
N PRO A 3 2.18 -3.76 -8.14
CA PRO A 3 0.86 -3.16 -8.29
C PRO A 3 0.40 -3.13 -9.76
N VAL A 4 -0.91 -3.24 -9.99
CA VAL A 4 -1.52 -3.16 -11.33
C VAL A 4 -2.23 -1.83 -11.52
N ASP A 5 -2.17 -1.28 -12.73
CA ASP A 5 -2.91 -0.07 -13.09
C ASP A 5 -4.42 -0.37 -13.10
N ASN A 6 -5.21 0.42 -12.35
CA ASN A 6 -6.67 0.34 -12.32
C ASN A 6 -7.36 1.45 -13.13
N GLY A 7 -6.61 2.21 -13.93
CA GLY A 7 -7.08 3.33 -14.74
C GLY A 7 -6.94 4.70 -14.08
N ASN A 8 -6.71 4.75 -12.77
CA ASN A 8 -6.46 5.99 -12.02
C ASN A 8 -5.22 5.90 -11.13
N GLU A 9 -4.98 4.73 -10.54
CA GLU A 9 -3.94 4.45 -9.55
C GLU A 9 -3.36 3.06 -9.77
N TYR A 10 -2.21 2.79 -9.18
CA TYR A 10 -1.61 1.46 -9.19
C TYR A 10 -1.94 0.75 -7.88
N VAL A 11 -2.48 -0.47 -7.93
CA VAL A 11 -3.08 -1.16 -6.78
C VAL A 11 -2.39 -2.48 -6.47
N TRP A 12 -2.14 -2.73 -5.19
CA TRP A 12 -1.70 -4.02 -4.67
C TRP A 12 -2.65 -4.50 -3.54
N PRO A 13 -3.01 -5.80 -3.47
CA PRO A 13 -2.70 -6.83 -4.45
C PRO A 13 -3.36 -6.57 -5.81
N ALA A 14 -2.86 -7.22 -6.85
CA ALA A 14 -3.35 -7.06 -8.22
C ALA A 14 -4.84 -7.41 -8.36
N SER A 15 -5.34 -8.29 -7.49
CA SER A 15 -6.75 -8.65 -7.36
C SER A 15 -7.07 -8.98 -5.91
N GLY A 16 -8.34 -8.80 -5.53
CA GLY A 16 -8.81 -9.10 -4.18
C GLY A 16 -8.27 -8.15 -3.11
N TYR A 17 -8.00 -8.69 -1.92
CA TYR A 17 -7.53 -7.95 -0.75
C TYR A 17 -6.38 -8.70 -0.08
N ALA A 18 -5.47 -7.95 0.54
CA ALA A 18 -4.59 -8.49 1.56
C ALA A 18 -5.28 -8.43 2.93
N TYR A 19 -4.78 -9.20 3.88
CA TYR A 19 -5.32 -9.30 5.24
C TYR A 19 -4.20 -8.98 6.23
N ALA A 20 -4.39 -7.95 7.06
CA ALA A 20 -3.46 -7.65 8.14
C ALA A 20 -3.36 -8.87 9.07
N THR A 21 -2.15 -9.20 9.50
CA THR A 21 -1.89 -10.35 10.36
C THR A 21 -1.54 -9.90 11.77
N SER A 22 -1.84 -10.73 12.77
CA SER A 22 -1.46 -10.50 14.17
C SER A 22 0.04 -10.33 14.41
N ASN A 23 0.88 -10.65 13.41
CA ASN A 23 2.33 -10.46 13.48
C ASN A 23 2.77 -9.03 13.13
N CYS A 24 1.91 -8.22 12.53
CA CYS A 24 2.23 -6.87 12.06
C CYS A 24 1.04 -5.93 12.29
N ASN A 25 1.15 -5.11 13.33
CA ASN A 25 0.18 -4.04 13.60
C ASN A 25 0.24 -2.91 12.56
N ASP A 26 1.25 -2.91 11.69
CA ASP A 26 1.50 -1.87 10.70
C ASP A 26 1.58 -2.45 9.29
N ILE A 27 1.17 -1.66 8.31
CA ILE A 27 1.40 -1.94 6.89
C ILE A 27 2.60 -1.11 6.45
N ASN A 28 3.70 -1.78 6.18
CA ASN A 28 4.95 -1.18 5.72
C ASN A 28 5.18 -1.50 4.25
N VAL A 29 5.66 -0.51 3.50
CA VAL A 29 6.00 -0.66 2.08
C VAL A 29 7.45 -0.26 1.85
N LYS A 30 8.11 -0.95 0.92
CA LYS A 30 9.43 -0.62 0.42
C LYS A 30 9.38 -0.55 -1.10
N PRO A 31 9.05 0.61 -1.69
CA PRO A 31 9.16 0.82 -3.13
C PRO A 31 10.62 0.63 -3.55
N SER A 32 10.89 -0.09 -4.63
CA SER A 32 12.23 -0.29 -5.20
C SER A 32 12.46 0.50 -6.48
N ILE A 33 11.39 0.98 -7.12
CA ILE A 33 11.43 1.82 -8.31
C ILE A 33 10.14 2.62 -8.42
N ALA A 34 10.20 3.88 -8.85
CA ALA A 34 9.05 4.64 -9.32
C ALA A 34 9.11 4.72 -10.86
N ALA A 35 7.99 4.58 -11.56
CA ALA A 35 7.97 4.71 -13.01
C ALA A 35 8.48 6.09 -13.44
N GLY A 36 9.28 6.10 -14.50
CA GLY A 36 10.03 7.26 -14.95
C GLY A 36 11.45 7.38 -14.37
N GLY A 37 11.84 6.52 -13.41
CA GLY A 37 13.24 6.35 -12.99
C GLY A 37 13.91 7.54 -12.31
N GLY A 38 13.15 8.56 -11.90
CA GLY A 38 13.71 9.82 -11.38
C GLY A 38 13.05 10.37 -10.11
N PHE A 39 12.12 9.64 -9.49
CA PHE A 39 11.52 10.06 -8.22
C PHE A 39 12.18 9.33 -7.06
N ASP A 40 12.61 10.09 -6.06
CA ASP A 40 13.19 9.56 -4.82
C ASP A 40 12.11 9.02 -3.87
N PHE A 41 10.84 9.23 -4.17
CA PHE A 41 9.70 8.80 -3.36
C PHE A 41 8.52 8.32 -4.20
N VAL A 42 7.65 7.52 -3.57
CA VAL A 42 6.37 7.07 -4.13
C VAL A 42 5.26 7.46 -3.16
N PRO A 43 4.24 8.23 -3.59
CA PRO A 43 3.06 8.50 -2.79
C PRO A 43 2.22 7.21 -2.66
N VAL A 44 1.96 6.80 -1.42
CA VAL A 44 1.25 5.57 -1.07
C VAL A 44 0.09 5.87 -0.13
N ARG A 45 -1.05 5.21 -0.32
CA ARG A 45 -2.12 5.16 0.68
C ARG A 45 -2.67 3.75 0.84
N THR A 46 -3.30 3.48 1.97
CA THR A 46 -3.98 2.23 2.26
C THR A 46 -5.49 2.47 2.28
N CYS A 47 -6.23 1.61 1.58
CA CYS A 47 -7.68 1.57 1.63
C CYS A 47 -8.15 0.31 2.36
N PHE A 48 -8.96 0.50 3.40
CA PHE A 48 -9.47 -0.52 4.28
C PHE A 48 -10.88 -0.93 3.90
N TYR A 49 -11.14 -2.23 3.96
CA TYR A 49 -12.40 -2.88 3.60
C TYR A 49 -12.92 -3.68 4.81
N PRO A 50 -13.40 -3.02 5.86
CA PRO A 50 -13.86 -3.69 7.07
C PRO A 50 -15.02 -4.66 6.74
N THR A 51 -15.24 -5.63 7.63
CA THR A 51 -16.37 -6.59 7.48
C THR A 51 -17.71 -5.92 7.72
N SER A 52 -17.74 -4.79 8.44
CA SER A 52 -18.90 -3.94 8.66
C SER A 52 -18.53 -2.46 8.51
N GLY A 53 -19.49 -1.65 8.05
CA GLY A 53 -19.27 -0.24 7.74
C GLY A 53 -18.75 0.01 6.31
N SER A 54 -18.48 1.27 6.00
CA SER A 54 -17.99 1.69 4.68
C SER A 54 -16.49 1.49 4.55
N SER A 55 -16.03 1.13 3.35
CA SER A 55 -14.61 1.19 3.00
C SER A 55 -14.11 2.62 3.02
N TYR A 56 -12.87 2.82 3.45
CA TYR A 56 -12.24 4.14 3.51
C TYR A 56 -10.74 4.03 3.26
N CYS A 57 -10.13 5.13 2.81
CA CYS A 57 -8.68 5.21 2.62
C CYS A 57 -8.08 6.21 3.60
N ASN A 58 -6.84 5.97 4.02
CA ASN A 58 -6.07 7.00 4.71
C ASN A 58 -5.51 8.03 3.70
N ALA A 59 -4.89 9.09 4.23
CA ALA A 59 -4.20 10.07 3.41
C ALA A 59 -2.93 9.47 2.78
N TYR A 60 -2.56 10.00 1.60
CA TYR A 60 -1.31 9.68 0.95
C TYR A 60 -0.10 10.05 1.82
N ARG A 61 0.94 9.21 1.72
CA ARG A 61 2.23 9.38 2.38
C ARG A 61 3.34 9.12 1.38
N ASP A 62 4.34 9.98 1.36
CA ASP A 62 5.50 9.81 0.49
C ASP A 62 6.49 8.84 1.13
N ILE A 63 6.77 7.75 0.44
CA ILE A 63 7.71 6.72 0.90
C ILE A 63 8.95 6.76 0.01
N THR A 64 10.10 7.01 0.61
CA THR A 64 11.39 7.06 -0.09
C THR A 64 11.72 5.71 -0.72
N VAL A 65 12.08 5.73 -2.00
CA VAL A 65 12.48 4.54 -2.76
C VAL A 65 13.70 3.89 -2.11
N GLY A 66 13.70 2.55 -2.04
CA GLY A 66 14.77 1.76 -1.45
C GLY A 66 14.72 1.68 0.09
N THR A 67 13.75 2.32 0.73
CA THR A 67 13.59 2.33 2.20
C THR A 67 12.22 1.79 2.63
N TRP A 68 12.16 1.19 3.82
CA TRP A 68 10.87 0.84 4.42
C TRP A 68 10.21 2.09 4.97
N GLY A 69 8.92 2.25 4.72
CA GLY A 69 8.12 3.30 5.29
C GLY A 69 6.68 2.87 5.58
N LEU A 70 6.03 3.63 6.45
CA LEU A 70 4.73 3.32 7.01
C LEU A 70 3.61 3.79 6.07
N ALA A 71 2.89 2.84 5.47
CA ALA A 71 1.68 3.13 4.69
C ALA A 71 0.46 3.29 5.60
N ALA A 72 0.35 2.47 6.64
CA ALA A 72 -0.65 2.60 7.69
C ALA A 72 -0.18 1.96 9.00
N THR A 73 -0.70 2.43 10.12
CA THR A 73 -0.36 1.93 11.48
C THR A 73 -1.62 1.56 12.25
N ASP A 74 -1.45 0.82 13.34
CA ASP A 74 -2.50 0.36 14.25
C ASP A 74 -3.63 -0.40 13.52
N VAL A 75 -3.25 -1.19 12.52
CA VAL A 75 -4.16 -1.99 11.72
C VAL A 75 -4.51 -3.26 12.49
N LYS A 76 -5.80 -3.45 12.75
CA LYS A 76 -6.30 -4.63 13.46
C LYS A 76 -6.11 -5.90 12.62
N ASP A 77 -5.76 -6.98 13.29
CA ASP A 77 -5.68 -8.32 12.70
C ASP A 77 -6.97 -8.69 11.92
N GLY A 78 -6.80 -9.36 10.79
CA GLY A 78 -7.88 -9.75 9.88
C GLY A 78 -8.48 -8.61 9.05
N THR A 79 -8.03 -7.37 9.21
CA THR A 79 -8.50 -6.25 8.39
C THR A 79 -8.13 -6.45 6.93
N ARG A 80 -9.13 -6.42 6.04
CA ARG A 80 -8.89 -6.43 4.60
C ARG A 80 -8.43 -5.07 4.12
N PHE A 81 -7.43 -5.04 3.25
CA PHE A 81 -6.94 -3.80 2.67
C PHE A 81 -6.38 -3.99 1.27
N ILE A 82 -6.26 -2.87 0.57
CA ILE A 82 -5.39 -2.70 -0.60
C ILE A 82 -4.46 -1.51 -0.34
N VAL A 83 -3.36 -1.47 -1.06
CA VAL A 83 -2.44 -0.33 -1.09
C VAL A 83 -2.45 0.26 -2.49
N GLN A 84 -2.58 1.57 -2.55
CA GLN A 84 -2.60 2.34 -3.79
C GLN A 84 -1.36 3.22 -3.89
N PHE A 85 -0.83 3.30 -5.10
CA PHE A 85 0.36 4.06 -5.45
C PHE A 85 -0.01 5.01 -6.59
N GLN A 86 0.42 6.28 -6.51
CA GLN A 86 0.17 7.23 -7.59
C GLN A 86 0.98 6.95 -8.86
N PHE A 87 2.09 6.20 -8.72
CA PHE A 87 2.97 5.85 -9.82
C PHE A 87 3.13 4.34 -9.92
N SER A 88 3.41 3.83 -11.13
CA SER A 88 3.77 2.44 -11.29
C SER A 88 5.04 2.20 -10.48
N THR A 89 5.02 1.16 -9.65
CA THR A 89 6.14 0.86 -8.78
C THR A 89 6.37 -0.65 -8.72
N LYS A 90 7.52 -1.05 -8.21
CA LYS A 90 7.78 -2.41 -7.74
C LYS A 90 8.34 -2.29 -6.33
N GLY A 91 8.33 -3.38 -5.57
CA GLY A 91 8.94 -3.32 -4.24
C GLY A 91 8.53 -4.47 -3.35
N SER A 92 8.44 -4.21 -2.06
CA SER A 92 7.96 -5.16 -1.05
C SER A 92 6.90 -4.52 -0.17
N ILE A 93 6.07 -5.35 0.45
CA ILE A 93 5.08 -4.96 1.45
C ILE A 93 5.12 -5.97 2.60
N ALA A 94 4.97 -5.49 3.82
CA ALA A 94 4.92 -6.29 5.05
C ALA A 94 3.70 -5.84 5.89
N TYR A 95 2.94 -6.81 6.39
CA TYR A 95 1.63 -6.65 7.03
C TYR A 95 1.18 -7.94 7.73
#